data_AF-A0AB37T466-F1
#
_entry.id   AF-A0AB37T466-F1
#
_cell.length_a   1.000
_cell.length_b   1.000
_cell.length_c   1.000
_cell.angle_alpha   90.00
_cell.angle_beta   90.00
_cell.angle_gamma   90.00
#
_symmetry.space_group_name_H-M   'P 1'
#
loop_
_entity.id
_entity.type
_entity.pdbx_description
1 polymer ?
#
loop_
_entity_poly.entity_id
_entity_poly.type
_entity_poly.pdbx_seq_one_letter_code
_entity_poly.pdbx_strand_id
1 'polypeptide(L)'
;MTAVNDPFARLPEAASFSVTSTSVAEGAAWSPDQLAGKDASPQLSWSGAPRGTKSYAVTVYDPDAPTGSGFWHWAVADIPATVTELPEGAGDDSGSGLPEGAFQLPNDARLARFLGAAPPAGHGVHRYFVVVHALDVESLGVPADATPAFLGFAMASHVLGRAVLIATAETPGEERVEVSRLIPASAEAVFAVLSDPKGHVDIDASGMLLDAEGDPVRQAGDRFLVHMDREALGDVPLGKYDVEVVITTLVPEQEIAWTVEGRVRPHARHIYGYRLAPAEGGTLVTSYYDWSEVGEEWKKRLTFPVVPVSALKATLGILERTVRRRGETPPRGR
;
A
#
# COMPACT_ATOMS: atom_id res chain seq x y z
N MET A 1 20.44 -7.70 -19.54
CA MET A 1 20.06 -6.71 -18.50
C MET A 1 20.06 -7.47 -17.20
N THR A 2 20.93 -7.12 -16.25
CA THR A 2 20.82 -7.63 -14.86
C THR A 2 19.45 -7.22 -14.34
N ALA A 3 18.66 -8.16 -13.84
CA ALA A 3 17.39 -7.83 -13.20
C ALA A 3 17.66 -6.87 -12.04
N VAL A 4 16.87 -5.81 -11.92
CA VAL A 4 16.96 -4.88 -10.79
C VAL A 4 16.78 -5.69 -9.50
N ASN A 5 17.67 -5.46 -8.53
CA ASN A 5 17.68 -6.14 -7.23
C ASN A 5 17.76 -7.69 -7.31
N ASP A 6 18.50 -8.27 -8.26
CA ASP A 6 18.79 -9.70 -8.24
C ASP A 6 19.60 -10.07 -6.97
N PRO A 7 19.04 -10.87 -6.04
CA PRO A 7 19.71 -11.21 -4.78
C PRO A 7 20.96 -12.09 -4.96
N PHE A 8 21.15 -12.69 -6.13
CA PHE A 8 22.29 -13.57 -6.43
C PHE A 8 23.43 -12.89 -7.19
N ALA A 9 23.25 -11.67 -7.70
CA ALA A 9 24.16 -11.04 -8.66
C ALA A 9 25.63 -10.91 -8.20
N ARG A 10 25.91 -11.02 -6.90
CA ARG A 10 27.28 -10.97 -6.33
C ARG A 10 27.63 -12.18 -5.46
N LEU A 11 26.83 -13.24 -5.54
CA LEU A 11 27.13 -14.49 -4.83
C LEU A 11 27.90 -15.44 -5.75
N PRO A 12 28.70 -16.37 -5.19
CA PRO A 12 29.33 -17.43 -5.97
C PRO A 12 28.29 -18.25 -6.74
N GLU A 13 28.62 -18.59 -7.98
CA GLU A 13 27.84 -19.54 -8.78
C GLU A 13 27.73 -20.88 -8.04
N ALA A 14 26.57 -21.52 -8.15
CA ALA A 14 26.30 -22.83 -7.59
C ALA A 14 25.46 -23.63 -8.57
N ALA A 15 25.51 -24.96 -8.48
CA ALA A 15 24.69 -25.82 -9.33
C ALA A 15 23.19 -25.55 -9.08
N SER A 16 22.38 -25.58 -10.13
CA SER A 16 20.92 -25.51 -9.99
C SER A 16 20.32 -26.88 -9.69
N PHE A 17 19.32 -26.93 -8.82
CA PHE A 17 18.40 -28.07 -8.69
C PHE A 17 16.95 -27.58 -8.62
N SER A 18 15.97 -28.48 -8.48
CA SER A 18 14.55 -28.13 -8.59
C SER A 18 13.90 -27.97 -7.22
N VAL A 19 13.05 -26.96 -7.09
CA VAL A 19 12.09 -26.80 -5.98
C VAL A 19 10.72 -26.46 -6.57
N THR A 20 9.67 -27.02 -5.99
CA THR A 20 8.27 -26.81 -6.36
C THR A 20 7.44 -26.62 -5.10
N SER A 21 6.25 -26.02 -5.24
CA SER A 21 5.29 -25.84 -4.15
C SER A 21 3.89 -26.20 -4.63
N THR A 22 3.08 -26.80 -3.75
CA THR A 22 1.63 -26.91 -3.95
C THR A 22 0.86 -25.67 -3.48
N SER A 23 1.51 -24.79 -2.70
CA SER A 23 0.92 -23.55 -2.19
C SER A 23 1.05 -22.39 -3.20
N VAL A 24 2.08 -22.41 -4.07
CA VAL A 24 2.30 -21.39 -5.11
C VAL A 24 3.01 -21.95 -6.35
N ALA A 25 2.68 -21.43 -7.54
CA ALA A 25 3.43 -21.73 -8.76
C ALA A 25 4.56 -20.72 -9.00
N GLU A 26 5.59 -21.10 -9.76
CA GLU A 26 6.68 -20.19 -10.14
C GLU A 26 6.15 -18.92 -10.82
N GLY A 27 6.57 -17.76 -10.31
CA GLY A 27 6.16 -16.43 -10.77
C GLY A 27 4.74 -16.01 -10.38
N ALA A 28 3.96 -16.89 -9.73
CA ALA A 28 2.58 -16.60 -9.36
C ALA A 28 2.49 -15.75 -8.08
N ALA A 29 1.33 -15.13 -7.85
CA ALA A 29 1.05 -14.44 -6.60
C ALA A 29 0.91 -15.45 -5.46
N TRP A 30 1.34 -15.07 -4.25
CA TRP A 30 1.12 -15.83 -3.03
C TRP A 30 -0.37 -16.14 -2.84
N SER A 31 -0.66 -17.35 -2.34
CA SER A 31 -2.01 -17.67 -1.88
C SER A 31 -2.35 -16.84 -0.63
N PRO A 32 -3.64 -16.65 -0.29
CA PRO A 32 -4.04 -15.94 0.92
C PRO A 32 -3.41 -16.46 2.21
N ASP A 33 -3.03 -17.75 2.27
CA ASP A 33 -2.43 -18.36 3.45
C ASP A 33 -0.98 -17.93 3.69
N GLN A 34 -0.26 -17.55 2.62
CA GLN A 34 1.11 -17.03 2.68
C GLN A 34 1.18 -15.49 2.83
N LEU A 35 0.04 -14.80 2.94
CA LEU A 35 -0.01 -13.37 3.22
C LEU A 35 0.04 -13.11 4.74
N ALA A 36 0.47 -11.90 5.10
CA ALA A 36 0.53 -11.49 6.50
C ALA A 36 -0.85 -11.63 7.19
N GLY A 37 -0.82 -12.09 8.43
CA GLY A 37 -2.01 -12.37 9.25
C GLY A 37 -2.40 -13.84 9.29
N LYS A 38 -2.13 -14.60 8.21
CA LYS A 38 -2.18 -16.08 8.25
C LYS A 38 -0.80 -16.67 8.43
N ASP A 39 0.21 -16.11 7.76
CA ASP A 39 1.62 -16.44 7.95
C ASP A 39 1.94 -17.96 7.83
N ALA A 40 1.20 -18.69 6.99
CA ALA A 40 1.49 -20.10 6.76
C ALA A 40 2.66 -20.22 5.76
N SER A 41 3.80 -20.78 6.17
CA SER A 41 4.91 -21.03 5.25
C SER A 41 4.46 -21.93 4.09
N PRO A 42 4.92 -21.72 2.85
CA PRO A 42 4.49 -22.54 1.72
C PRO A 42 4.93 -24.00 1.90
N GLN A 43 4.16 -24.93 1.34
CA GLN A 43 4.64 -26.28 1.08
C GLN A 43 5.83 -26.21 0.12
N LEU A 44 6.87 -27.01 0.35
CA LEU A 44 8.02 -27.09 -0.54
C LEU A 44 8.41 -28.55 -0.77
N SER A 45 8.72 -28.90 -2.01
CA SER A 45 9.37 -30.17 -2.37
C SER A 45 10.53 -29.88 -3.31
N TRP A 46 11.69 -30.52 -3.10
CA TRP A 46 12.86 -30.33 -3.93
C TRP A 46 13.51 -31.66 -4.36
N SER A 47 14.20 -31.63 -5.49
CA SER A 47 14.85 -32.82 -6.04
C SER A 47 16.06 -32.46 -6.91
N GLY A 48 16.94 -33.44 -7.13
CA GLY A 48 18.12 -33.27 -7.97
C GLY A 48 19.28 -32.52 -7.29
N ALA A 49 19.31 -32.46 -5.96
CA ALA A 49 20.41 -31.82 -5.24
C ALA A 49 21.78 -32.43 -5.61
N PRO A 50 22.86 -31.63 -5.67
CA PRO A 50 24.19 -32.12 -6.03
C PRO A 50 24.70 -33.24 -5.12
N ARG A 51 25.50 -34.14 -5.69
CA ARG A 51 26.18 -35.19 -4.91
C ARG A 51 27.07 -34.56 -3.85
N GLY A 52 27.04 -35.10 -2.63
CA GLY A 52 27.81 -34.59 -1.50
C GLY A 52 27.01 -33.68 -0.57
N THR A 53 25.74 -33.40 -0.90
CA THR A 53 24.81 -32.70 0.00
C THR A 53 24.63 -33.47 1.32
N LYS A 54 24.83 -32.77 2.44
CA LYS A 54 24.72 -33.30 3.81
C LYS A 54 23.65 -32.59 4.64
N SER A 55 23.30 -31.35 4.29
CA SER A 55 22.15 -30.64 4.83
C SER A 55 21.56 -29.68 3.80
N TYR A 56 20.39 -29.14 4.12
CA TYR A 56 19.77 -28.02 3.42
C TYR A 56 19.55 -26.83 4.35
N ALA A 57 19.48 -25.65 3.75
CA ALA A 57 18.90 -24.46 4.37
C ALA A 57 17.79 -23.91 3.48
N VAL A 58 16.71 -23.40 4.07
CA VAL A 58 15.60 -22.76 3.35
C VAL A 58 15.53 -21.30 3.75
N THR A 59 15.43 -20.40 2.79
CA THR A 59 15.24 -18.96 3.05
C THR A 59 14.14 -18.39 2.19
N VAL A 60 13.41 -17.41 2.72
CA VAL A 60 12.48 -16.56 1.96
C VAL A 60 12.92 -15.11 2.10
N TYR A 61 13.22 -14.47 0.98
CA TYR A 61 13.77 -13.11 0.94
C TYR A 61 13.04 -12.23 -0.09
N ASP A 62 12.66 -11.03 0.34
CA ASP A 62 12.09 -9.99 -0.50
C ASP A 62 13.16 -8.93 -0.81
N PRO A 63 13.78 -8.93 -2.01
CA PRO A 63 14.73 -7.91 -2.41
C PRO A 63 14.09 -6.56 -2.77
N ASP A 64 12.76 -6.50 -2.91
CA ASP A 64 12.02 -5.32 -3.35
C ASP A 64 11.52 -4.48 -2.15
N ALA A 65 11.62 -5.01 -0.93
CA ALA A 65 11.37 -4.26 0.31
C ALA A 65 12.25 -2.99 0.41
N PRO A 66 11.66 -1.80 0.63
CA PRO A 66 12.38 -0.52 0.59
C PRO A 66 13.12 -0.20 1.90
N THR A 67 13.97 -1.12 2.36
CA THR A 67 14.73 -1.02 3.62
C THR A 67 16.21 -0.71 3.42
N GLY A 68 16.70 -0.80 2.18
CA GLY A 68 18.13 -0.77 1.82
C GLY A 68 18.82 -2.15 1.87
N SER A 69 18.17 -3.17 2.44
CA SER A 69 18.72 -4.54 2.55
C SER A 69 17.68 -5.62 2.27
N GLY A 70 16.58 -5.29 1.60
CA GLY A 70 15.43 -6.17 1.43
C GLY A 70 14.80 -6.57 2.78
N PHE A 71 14.08 -7.69 2.78
CA PHE A 71 13.47 -8.23 4.00
C PHE A 71 13.53 -9.76 4.01
N TRP A 72 14.12 -10.33 5.06
CA TRP A 72 14.09 -11.76 5.31
C TRP A 72 12.77 -12.14 5.98
N HIS A 73 12.00 -12.99 5.31
CA HIS A 73 10.70 -13.49 5.77
C HIS A 73 10.82 -14.81 6.53
N TRP A 74 11.81 -15.63 6.17
CA TRP A 74 12.04 -16.93 6.78
C TRP A 74 13.47 -17.41 6.55
N ALA A 75 14.02 -18.11 7.54
CA ALA A 75 15.33 -18.75 7.46
C ALA A 75 15.35 -20.01 8.34
N VAL A 76 15.65 -21.15 7.72
CA VAL A 76 15.77 -22.46 8.36
C VAL A 76 17.14 -23.03 8.06
N ALA A 77 17.84 -23.49 9.08
CA ALA A 77 19.16 -24.10 8.96
C ALA A 77 19.12 -25.59 9.33
N ASP A 78 20.19 -26.31 8.94
CA ASP A 78 20.49 -27.67 9.37
C ASP A 78 19.38 -28.70 9.09
N ILE A 79 18.66 -28.54 7.98
CA ILE A 79 17.69 -29.55 7.50
C ILE A 79 18.47 -30.78 7.03
N PRO A 80 18.21 -32.01 7.54
CA PRO A 80 18.96 -33.19 7.16
C PRO A 80 18.88 -33.48 5.65
N ALA A 81 19.97 -33.96 5.02
CA ALA A 81 19.99 -34.27 3.58
C ALA A 81 18.99 -35.34 3.13
N THR A 82 18.46 -36.15 4.06
CA THR A 82 17.40 -37.14 3.80
C THR A 82 16.02 -36.51 3.60
N VAL A 83 15.83 -35.26 4.03
CA VAL A 83 14.58 -34.51 3.88
C VAL A 83 14.58 -33.81 2.53
N THR A 84 13.47 -33.98 1.78
CA THR A 84 13.29 -33.40 0.44
C THR A 84 11.99 -32.61 0.31
N GLU A 85 11.29 -32.39 1.42
CA GLU A 85 10.09 -31.60 1.48
C GLU A 85 9.88 -30.97 2.85
N LEU A 86 9.16 -29.85 2.88
CA LEU A 86 8.57 -29.26 4.08
C LEU A 86 7.06 -29.10 3.85
N PRO A 87 6.21 -29.51 4.80
CA PRO A 87 4.77 -29.32 4.67
C PRO A 87 4.40 -27.83 4.74
N GLU A 88 3.22 -27.50 4.23
CA GLU A 88 2.65 -26.17 4.45
C GLU A 88 2.52 -25.87 5.95
N GLY A 89 2.85 -24.64 6.36
CA GLY A 89 2.83 -24.23 7.76
C GLY A 89 3.97 -24.78 8.62
N ALA A 90 4.97 -25.48 8.05
CA ALA A 90 6.12 -25.97 8.82
C ALA A 90 6.87 -24.87 9.59
N GLY A 91 6.86 -23.63 9.09
CA GLY A 91 7.48 -22.46 9.69
C GLY A 91 6.60 -21.71 10.70
N ASP A 92 5.75 -22.40 11.46
CA ASP A 92 4.95 -21.79 12.53
C ASP A 92 5.82 -21.28 13.71
N ASP A 93 5.20 -20.65 14.72
CA ASP A 93 5.88 -20.10 15.92
C ASP A 93 6.72 -21.14 16.70
N SER A 94 6.38 -22.42 16.57
CA SER A 94 7.04 -23.52 17.27
C SER A 94 8.03 -24.28 16.40
N GLY A 95 7.99 -24.10 15.08
CA GLY A 95 8.70 -24.93 14.11
C GLY A 95 8.24 -26.39 14.10
N SER A 96 6.99 -26.67 14.50
CA SER A 96 6.53 -28.05 14.76
C SER A 96 6.54 -28.95 13.52
N GLY A 97 6.47 -28.36 12.32
CA GLY A 97 6.56 -29.09 11.05
C GLY A 97 7.99 -29.22 10.50
N LEU A 98 9.00 -28.74 11.22
CA LEU A 98 10.40 -28.93 10.82
C LEU A 98 10.92 -30.32 11.23
N PRO A 99 11.80 -30.92 10.42
CA PRO A 99 12.44 -32.19 10.77
C PRO A 99 13.39 -32.03 11.96
N GLU A 100 13.63 -33.12 12.67
CA GLU A 100 14.58 -33.15 13.79
C GLU A 100 15.98 -32.66 13.35
N GLY A 101 16.57 -31.77 14.16
CA GLY A 101 17.85 -31.13 13.89
C GLY A 101 17.74 -29.78 13.17
N ALA A 102 16.67 -29.54 12.40
CA ALA A 102 16.44 -28.25 11.77
C ALA A 102 15.91 -27.22 12.78
N PHE A 103 16.24 -25.94 12.55
CA PHE A 103 15.75 -24.84 13.38
C PHE A 103 15.56 -23.56 12.59
N GLN A 104 14.68 -22.70 13.10
CA GLN A 104 14.38 -21.40 12.52
C GLN A 104 15.26 -20.32 13.15
N LEU A 105 15.76 -19.41 12.33
CA LEU A 105 16.39 -18.17 12.80
C LEU A 105 15.35 -17.04 12.88
N PRO A 106 15.53 -16.06 13.78
CA PRO A 106 14.74 -14.84 13.78
C PRO A 106 14.85 -14.12 12.43
N ASN A 107 13.71 -13.86 11.80
CA ASN A 107 13.60 -13.06 10.58
C ASN A 107 13.83 -11.55 10.86
N ASP A 108 13.64 -10.66 9.89
CA ASP A 108 13.89 -9.22 10.10
C ASP A 108 12.88 -8.54 11.05
N ALA A 109 11.72 -9.17 11.30
CA ALA A 109 10.79 -8.80 12.38
C ALA A 109 11.20 -9.40 13.75
N ARG A 110 12.35 -10.08 13.83
CA ARG A 110 12.87 -10.79 15.00
C ARG A 110 12.00 -11.95 15.48
N LEU A 111 11.22 -12.54 14.58
CA LEU A 111 10.38 -13.71 14.85
C LEU A 111 11.03 -14.97 14.27
N ALA A 112 11.17 -16.03 15.08
CA ALA A 112 11.70 -17.32 14.63
C ALA A 112 10.60 -18.16 13.96
N ARG A 113 10.05 -17.64 12.87
CA ARG A 113 8.94 -18.22 12.10
C ARG A 113 8.93 -17.66 10.66
N PHE A 114 8.12 -18.23 9.79
CA PHE A 114 7.77 -17.59 8.52
C PHE A 114 6.83 -16.39 8.77
N LEU A 115 7.14 -15.25 8.15
CA LEU A 115 6.23 -14.11 8.09
C LEU A 115 5.74 -13.94 6.66
N GLY A 116 4.43 -13.83 6.49
CA GLY A 116 3.79 -13.69 5.19
C GLY A 116 4.09 -12.35 4.51
N ALA A 117 3.73 -12.29 3.23
CA ALA A 117 3.91 -11.09 2.41
C ALA A 117 2.99 -9.93 2.87
N ALA A 118 3.57 -8.74 2.98
CA ALA A 118 2.87 -7.48 3.27
C ALA A 118 3.62 -6.28 2.67
N PRO A 119 3.74 -6.21 1.32
CA PRO A 119 4.40 -5.08 0.69
C PRO A 119 3.65 -3.77 1.01
N PRO A 120 4.33 -2.61 1.04
CA PRO A 120 3.64 -1.35 1.29
C PRO A 120 2.60 -1.07 0.20
N ALA A 121 1.44 -0.55 0.59
CA ALA A 121 0.36 -0.24 -0.33
C ALA A 121 0.83 0.71 -1.44
N GLY A 122 0.58 0.34 -2.71
CA GLY A 122 0.95 1.15 -3.88
C GLY A 122 2.44 1.17 -4.22
N HIS A 123 3.28 0.38 -3.53
CA HIS A 123 4.70 0.26 -3.85
C HIS A 123 4.98 -0.63 -5.07
N GLY A 124 3.95 -1.30 -5.58
CA GLY A 124 4.01 -2.23 -6.70
C GLY A 124 4.23 -3.68 -6.26
N VAL A 125 4.50 -4.53 -7.25
CA VAL A 125 4.73 -5.96 -7.04
C VAL A 125 6.10 -6.20 -6.39
N HIS A 126 6.11 -6.88 -5.25
CA HIS A 126 7.31 -7.43 -4.62
C HIS A 126 7.49 -8.90 -5.01
N ARG A 127 8.76 -9.34 -5.10
CA ARG A 127 9.14 -10.73 -5.34
C ARG A 127 9.62 -11.36 -4.05
N TYR A 128 9.30 -12.63 -3.84
CA TYR A 128 9.69 -13.40 -2.67
C TYR A 128 10.48 -14.61 -3.16
N PHE A 129 11.79 -14.56 -2.98
CA PHE A 129 12.71 -15.61 -3.37
C PHE A 129 12.71 -16.70 -2.31
N VAL A 130 12.03 -17.80 -2.59
CA VAL A 130 12.12 -19.02 -1.80
C VAL A 130 13.29 -19.84 -2.33
N VAL A 131 14.30 -20.05 -1.49
CA VAL A 131 15.55 -20.68 -1.90
C VAL A 131 15.87 -21.85 -1.01
N VAL A 132 16.05 -23.02 -1.62
CA VAL A 132 16.64 -24.20 -0.97
C VAL A 132 18.13 -24.24 -1.33
N HIS A 133 18.98 -24.25 -0.32
CA HIS A 133 20.43 -24.33 -0.45
C HIS A 133 20.87 -25.76 -0.10
N ALA A 134 21.62 -26.41 -0.97
CA ALA A 134 22.23 -27.71 -0.71
C ALA A 134 23.67 -27.52 -0.21
N LEU A 135 24.01 -28.06 0.96
CA LEU A 135 25.26 -27.78 1.67
C LEU A 135 26.13 -29.04 1.86
N ASP A 136 27.45 -28.89 1.87
CA ASP A 136 28.42 -30.00 2.04
C ASP A 136 28.76 -30.37 3.50
N VAL A 137 28.11 -29.71 4.46
CA VAL A 137 28.22 -29.92 5.90
C VAL A 137 26.87 -30.34 6.49
N GLU A 138 26.90 -31.13 7.56
CA GLU A 138 25.67 -31.58 8.25
C GLU A 138 25.06 -30.47 9.12
N SER A 139 25.90 -29.62 9.71
CA SER A 139 25.49 -28.47 10.51
C SER A 139 26.43 -27.30 10.26
N LEU A 140 25.87 -26.10 10.19
CA LEU A 140 26.62 -24.86 10.06
C LEU A 140 27.15 -24.32 11.40
N GLY A 141 26.65 -24.84 12.53
CA GLY A 141 27.03 -24.38 13.87
C GLY A 141 26.66 -22.91 14.15
N VAL A 142 25.65 -22.37 13.45
CA VAL A 142 25.16 -21.01 13.70
C VAL A 142 24.30 -20.97 14.98
N PRO A 143 24.42 -19.93 15.82
CA PRO A 143 23.53 -19.75 16.97
C PRO A 143 22.06 -19.61 16.53
N ALA A 144 21.13 -20.12 17.33
CA ALA A 144 19.69 -20.03 17.02
C ALA A 144 19.15 -18.60 16.98
N ASP A 145 19.85 -17.62 17.57
CA ASP A 145 19.51 -16.19 17.55
C ASP A 145 20.26 -15.38 16.48
N ALA A 146 21.04 -16.06 15.63
CA ALA A 146 21.74 -15.45 14.51
C ALA A 146 20.78 -14.84 13.48
N THR A 147 21.28 -13.87 12.70
CA THR A 147 20.50 -13.25 11.63
C THR A 147 20.56 -14.09 10.35
N PRO A 148 19.56 -14.00 9.46
CA PRO A 148 19.60 -14.63 8.14
C PRO A 148 20.80 -14.18 7.29
N ALA A 149 21.25 -12.93 7.46
CA ALA A 149 22.48 -12.45 6.82
C ALA A 149 23.73 -13.21 7.33
N PHE A 150 23.81 -13.50 8.63
CA PHE A 150 24.90 -14.31 9.19
C PHE A 150 24.81 -15.77 8.74
N LEU A 151 23.61 -16.34 8.63
CA LEU A 151 23.40 -17.65 8.00
C LEU A 151 23.95 -17.66 6.56
N GLY A 152 23.60 -16.64 5.77
CA GLY A 152 24.10 -16.44 4.41
C GLY A 152 25.63 -16.40 4.34
N PHE A 153 26.27 -15.71 5.28
CA PHE A 153 27.73 -15.70 5.41
C PHE A 153 28.28 -17.09 5.77
N ALA A 154 27.72 -17.75 6.77
CA ALA A 154 28.18 -19.06 7.26
C ALA A 154 28.07 -20.14 6.17
N MET A 155 27.00 -20.13 5.37
CA MET A 155 26.82 -21.12 4.31
C MET A 155 27.64 -20.84 3.04
N ALA A 156 28.19 -19.63 2.86
CA ALA A 156 28.73 -19.18 1.57
C ALA A 156 29.80 -20.11 0.96
N SER A 157 30.68 -20.71 1.78
CA SER A 157 31.71 -21.67 1.35
C SER A 157 31.23 -23.12 1.27
N HIS A 158 30.00 -23.39 1.70
CA HIS A 158 29.42 -24.73 1.81
C HIS A 158 28.33 -25.00 0.77
N VAL A 159 27.86 -23.99 0.04
CA VAL A 159 26.81 -24.17 -0.98
C VAL A 159 27.34 -24.98 -2.17
N LEU A 160 26.75 -26.16 -2.36
CA LEU A 160 26.92 -26.99 -3.55
C LEU A 160 25.92 -26.63 -4.64
N GLY A 161 24.70 -26.24 -4.26
CA GLY A 161 23.65 -25.89 -5.21
C GLY A 161 22.52 -25.06 -4.60
N ARG A 162 21.72 -24.44 -5.48
CA ARG A 162 20.52 -23.67 -5.12
C ARG A 162 19.35 -24.07 -6.01
N ALA A 163 18.18 -24.23 -5.39
CA ALA A 163 16.90 -24.27 -6.09
C ALA A 163 16.10 -23.04 -5.69
N VAL A 164 15.51 -22.37 -6.68
CA VAL A 164 14.84 -21.09 -6.49
C VAL A 164 13.41 -21.20 -7.01
N LEU A 165 12.45 -20.76 -6.19
CA LEU A 165 11.07 -20.50 -6.55
C LEU A 165 10.78 -19.04 -6.22
N ILE A 166 10.22 -18.28 -7.16
CA ILE A 166 9.85 -16.89 -6.97
C ILE A 166 8.33 -16.80 -6.90
N ALA A 167 7.81 -16.29 -5.78
CA ALA A 167 6.43 -15.88 -5.67
C ALA A 167 6.32 -14.35 -5.69
N THR A 168 5.12 -13.82 -5.89
CA THR A 168 4.88 -12.37 -5.89
C THR A 168 3.78 -11.98 -4.91
N ALA A 169 3.81 -10.74 -4.44
CA ALA A 169 2.65 -10.12 -3.81
C ALA A 169 2.66 -8.62 -4.07
N GLU A 170 1.47 -8.05 -4.08
CA GLU A 170 1.24 -6.62 -4.17
C GLU A 170 0.13 -6.27 -3.20
N THR A 171 0.28 -5.15 -2.51
CA THR A 171 -0.82 -4.51 -1.80
C THR A 171 -1.23 -3.33 -2.66
N PRO A 172 -2.41 -3.39 -3.30
CA PRO A 172 -2.90 -2.27 -4.09
C PRO A 172 -2.87 -1.00 -3.24
N GLY A 173 -2.51 0.13 -3.86
CA GLY A 173 -2.65 1.42 -3.20
C GLY A 173 -4.11 1.63 -2.79
N GLU A 174 -4.35 2.27 -1.64
CA GLU A 174 -5.67 2.85 -1.41
C GLU A 174 -5.89 3.92 -2.46
N GLU A 175 -6.98 3.84 -3.23
CA GLU A 175 -7.32 4.83 -4.25
C GLU A 175 -8.48 5.74 -3.82
N ARG A 176 -8.84 5.67 -2.54
CA ARG A 176 -9.90 6.46 -1.93
C ARG A 176 -9.62 6.67 -0.45
N VAL A 177 -9.84 7.89 0.02
CA VAL A 177 -9.79 8.24 1.44
C VAL A 177 -11.08 8.95 1.86
N GLU A 178 -11.52 8.73 3.09
CA GLU A 178 -12.69 9.40 3.67
C GLU A 178 -12.44 9.84 5.11
N VAL A 179 -13.04 10.97 5.49
CA VAL A 179 -13.07 11.46 6.87
C VAL A 179 -14.46 11.98 7.20
N SER A 180 -14.90 11.79 8.44
CA SER A 180 -16.24 12.22 8.87
C SER A 180 -16.20 13.11 10.09
N ARG A 181 -17.20 13.99 10.20
CA ARG A 181 -17.43 14.87 11.35
C ARG A 181 -18.92 15.11 11.53
N LEU A 182 -19.39 15.05 12.77
CA LEU A 182 -20.72 15.56 13.12
C LEU A 182 -20.69 17.09 13.13
N ILE A 183 -21.50 17.72 12.29
CA ILE A 183 -21.67 19.17 12.23
C ILE A 183 -23.03 19.52 12.86
N PRO A 184 -23.09 20.38 13.90
CA PRO A 184 -24.33 20.74 14.59
C PRO A 184 -25.16 21.75 13.78
N ALA A 185 -25.59 21.35 12.59
CA ALA A 185 -26.43 22.11 11.68
C ALA A 185 -27.29 21.16 10.82
N SER A 186 -28.35 21.69 10.19
CA SER A 186 -29.17 20.92 9.25
C SER A 186 -28.38 20.55 7.99
N ALA A 187 -28.79 19.45 7.35
CA ALA A 187 -28.19 19.03 6.08
C ALA A 187 -28.35 20.12 5.01
N GLU A 188 -29.50 20.82 4.99
CA GLU A 188 -29.75 21.99 4.16
C GLU A 188 -28.69 23.09 4.33
N ALA A 189 -28.38 23.48 5.58
CA ALA A 189 -27.42 24.55 5.86
C ALA A 189 -25.99 24.15 5.46
N VAL A 190 -25.61 22.89 5.67
CA VAL A 190 -24.33 22.35 5.20
C VAL A 190 -24.29 22.33 3.68
N PHE A 191 -25.34 21.82 3.04
CA PHE A 191 -25.42 21.66 1.60
C PHE A 191 -25.39 23.01 0.87
N ALA A 192 -26.00 24.05 1.45
CA ALA A 192 -25.96 25.42 0.92
C ALA A 192 -24.54 26.02 0.86
N VAL A 193 -23.62 25.60 1.74
CA VAL A 193 -22.19 25.96 1.63
C VAL A 193 -21.54 25.15 0.53
N LEU A 194 -21.80 23.84 0.49
CA LEU A 194 -21.15 22.93 -0.46
C LEU A 194 -21.59 23.16 -1.91
N SER A 195 -22.79 23.69 -2.16
CA SER A 195 -23.28 24.01 -3.51
C SER A 195 -22.88 25.40 -4.01
N ASP A 196 -22.28 26.24 -3.15
CA ASP A 196 -21.85 27.60 -3.48
C ASP A 196 -20.36 27.61 -3.86
N PRO A 197 -19.97 28.09 -5.06
CA PRO A 197 -18.56 28.23 -5.46
C PRO A 197 -17.69 28.95 -4.42
N LYS A 198 -18.20 30.03 -3.80
CA LYS A 198 -17.46 30.73 -2.74
C LYS A 198 -17.37 29.90 -1.47
N GLY A 199 -18.35 29.04 -1.22
CA GLY A 199 -18.34 28.08 -0.12
C GLY A 199 -17.20 27.07 -0.21
N HIS A 200 -16.79 26.65 -1.42
CA HIS A 200 -15.63 25.77 -1.63
C HIS A 200 -14.34 26.45 -1.18
N VAL A 201 -14.16 27.72 -1.54
CA VAL A 201 -13.01 28.55 -1.12
C VAL A 201 -13.05 28.79 0.39
N ASP A 202 -14.20 29.14 0.94
CA ASP A 202 -14.40 29.47 2.37
C ASP A 202 -14.02 28.33 3.32
N ILE A 203 -14.07 27.08 2.86
CA ILE A 203 -13.82 25.88 3.68
C ILE A 203 -12.47 25.22 3.40
N ASP A 204 -11.74 25.65 2.37
CA ASP A 204 -10.51 25.00 1.96
C ASP A 204 -9.41 25.12 3.01
N ALA A 205 -8.99 23.97 3.57
CA ALA A 205 -7.84 23.89 4.45
C ALA A 205 -6.53 23.58 3.73
N SER A 206 -6.56 23.24 2.44
CA SER A 206 -5.34 22.99 1.66
C SER A 206 -4.59 24.28 1.31
N GLY A 207 -5.31 25.41 1.27
CA GLY A 207 -4.79 26.71 0.87
C GLY A 207 -4.64 26.85 -0.65
N MET A 208 -5.07 25.86 -1.42
CA MET A 208 -4.98 25.90 -2.88
C MET A 208 -6.04 26.80 -3.50
N LEU A 209 -7.22 26.93 -2.90
CA LEU A 209 -8.32 27.70 -3.48
C LEU A 209 -8.16 29.19 -3.12
N LEU A 210 -7.81 30.02 -4.09
CA LEU A 210 -7.69 31.46 -3.90
C LEU A 210 -9.03 32.18 -4.04
N ASP A 211 -9.78 31.87 -5.09
CA ASP A 211 -11.09 32.43 -5.36
C ASP A 211 -11.90 31.55 -6.33
N ALA A 212 -13.21 31.81 -6.46
CA ALA A 212 -14.10 31.09 -7.38
C ALA A 212 -15.11 32.02 -8.07
N GLU A 213 -15.46 31.70 -9.31
CA GLU A 213 -16.46 32.43 -10.12
C GLU A 213 -17.53 31.46 -10.62
N GLY A 214 -18.80 31.85 -10.48
CA GLY A 214 -19.95 31.07 -10.93
C GLY A 214 -21.13 31.21 -10.00
N ASP A 215 -22.25 30.60 -10.41
CA ASP A 215 -23.47 30.53 -9.60
C ASP A 215 -23.49 29.25 -8.75
N PRO A 216 -24.29 29.21 -7.66
CA PRO A 216 -24.54 27.98 -6.93
C PRO A 216 -25.06 26.86 -7.84
N VAL A 217 -24.47 25.68 -7.68
CA VAL A 217 -24.77 24.49 -8.49
C VAL A 217 -26.06 23.82 -8.01
N ARG A 218 -26.80 23.22 -8.94
CA ARG A 218 -28.14 22.66 -8.73
C ARG A 218 -28.31 21.25 -9.28
N GLN A 219 -27.44 20.81 -10.18
CA GLN A 219 -27.49 19.48 -10.77
C GLN A 219 -26.10 18.98 -11.21
N ALA A 220 -26.00 17.68 -11.49
CA ALA A 220 -24.83 17.14 -12.18
C ALA A 220 -24.64 17.78 -13.56
N GLY A 221 -23.39 18.01 -13.94
CA GLY A 221 -23.00 18.72 -15.16
C GLY A 221 -22.84 20.23 -14.98
N ASP A 222 -23.32 20.82 -13.87
CA ASP A 222 -23.04 22.23 -13.56
C ASP A 222 -21.53 22.44 -13.33
N ARG A 223 -21.07 23.66 -13.66
CA ARG A 223 -19.64 24.02 -13.65
C ARG A 223 -19.43 25.39 -13.02
N PHE A 224 -18.28 25.57 -12.39
CA PHE A 224 -17.80 26.88 -11.96
C PHE A 224 -16.27 26.93 -12.01
N LEU A 225 -15.74 28.15 -12.14
CA LEU A 225 -14.30 28.40 -12.23
C LEU A 225 -13.69 28.54 -10.84
N VAL A 226 -12.49 28.00 -10.66
CA VAL A 226 -11.71 28.16 -9.44
C VAL A 226 -10.28 28.58 -9.78
N HIS A 227 -9.83 29.62 -9.09
CA HIS A 227 -8.48 30.15 -9.17
C HIS A 227 -7.62 29.47 -8.10
N MET A 228 -6.58 28.76 -8.54
CA MET A 228 -5.77 27.88 -7.72
C MET A 228 -4.37 28.45 -7.48
N ASP A 229 -3.74 28.06 -6.37
CA ASP A 229 -2.31 28.25 -6.09
C ASP A 229 -1.67 26.95 -5.59
N ARG A 230 -0.80 26.34 -6.38
CA ARG A 230 -0.13 25.09 -5.99
C ARG A 230 0.98 25.29 -4.97
N GLU A 231 1.50 26.52 -4.83
CA GLU A 231 2.59 26.79 -3.87
C GLU A 231 2.17 26.48 -2.43
N ALA A 232 0.88 26.56 -2.12
CA ALA A 232 0.33 26.23 -0.80
C ALA A 232 0.63 24.79 -0.34
N LEU A 233 0.77 23.83 -1.27
CA LEU A 233 1.12 22.44 -0.94
C LEU A 233 2.61 22.20 -0.83
N GLY A 234 3.45 23.06 -1.42
CA GLY A 234 4.91 22.91 -1.39
C GLY A 234 5.45 21.66 -2.09
N ASP A 235 4.69 21.05 -3.01
CA ASP A 235 5.02 19.76 -3.61
C ASP A 235 5.55 19.87 -5.05
N VAL A 236 4.96 20.72 -5.89
CA VAL A 236 5.36 20.94 -7.28
C VAL A 236 5.35 22.43 -7.64
N PRO A 237 6.32 22.93 -8.44
CA PRO A 237 6.44 24.35 -8.79
C PRO A 237 5.48 24.73 -9.93
N LEU A 238 4.18 24.58 -9.72
CA LEU A 238 3.15 24.90 -10.72
C LEU A 238 2.66 26.36 -10.63
N GLY A 239 2.76 26.98 -9.46
CA GLY A 239 2.28 28.34 -9.23
C GLY A 239 0.76 28.45 -9.33
N LYS A 240 0.28 29.59 -9.83
CA LYS A 240 -1.15 29.91 -9.98
C LYS A 240 -1.72 29.40 -11.31
N TYR A 241 -2.91 28.84 -11.27
CA TYR A 241 -3.60 28.28 -12.43
C TYR A 241 -5.11 28.26 -12.23
N ASP A 242 -5.86 28.12 -13.32
CA ASP A 242 -7.32 28.01 -13.25
C ASP A 242 -7.77 26.58 -13.56
N VAL A 243 -8.85 26.16 -12.91
CA VAL A 243 -9.54 24.91 -13.17
C VAL A 243 -11.05 25.11 -13.20
N GLU A 244 -11.74 24.28 -13.97
CA GLU A 244 -13.20 24.15 -13.84
C GLU A 244 -13.53 23.02 -12.88
N VAL A 245 -14.34 23.31 -11.88
CA VAL A 245 -15.03 22.30 -11.09
C VAL A 245 -16.24 21.82 -11.89
N VAL A 246 -16.40 20.51 -12.00
CA VAL A 246 -17.47 19.88 -12.77
C VAL A 246 -18.24 18.94 -11.85
N ILE A 247 -19.48 19.28 -11.55
CA ILE A 247 -20.32 18.48 -10.65
C ILE A 247 -20.64 17.15 -11.33
N THR A 248 -20.23 16.05 -10.71
CA THR A 248 -20.49 14.68 -11.19
C THR A 248 -21.71 14.08 -10.53
N THR A 249 -21.95 14.41 -9.26
CA THR A 249 -23.12 13.98 -8.48
C THR A 249 -23.67 15.16 -7.70
N LEU A 250 -25.00 15.32 -7.72
CA LEU A 250 -25.69 16.24 -6.83
C LEU A 250 -27.05 15.65 -6.46
N VAL A 251 -27.16 15.20 -5.21
CA VAL A 251 -28.40 14.77 -4.58
C VAL A 251 -28.65 15.74 -3.42
N PRO A 252 -29.66 16.62 -3.50
CA PRO A 252 -29.91 17.64 -2.50
C PRO A 252 -29.87 17.09 -1.07
N GLU A 253 -29.12 17.76 -0.21
CA GLU A 253 -28.99 17.46 1.23
C GLU A 253 -28.38 16.09 1.57
N GLN A 254 -27.90 15.34 0.56
CA GLN A 254 -27.39 13.98 0.74
C GLN A 254 -25.99 13.82 0.17
N GLU A 255 -25.73 14.28 -1.05
CA GLU A 255 -24.45 14.06 -1.70
C GLU A 255 -24.13 15.15 -2.72
N ILE A 256 -22.87 15.58 -2.74
CA ILE A 256 -22.32 16.40 -3.81
C ILE A 256 -20.90 15.92 -4.11
N ALA A 257 -20.59 15.74 -5.39
CA ALA A 257 -19.31 15.27 -5.86
C ALA A 257 -18.90 16.01 -7.14
N TRP A 258 -17.60 16.15 -7.35
CA TRP A 258 -17.08 16.80 -8.53
C TRP A 258 -15.70 16.28 -8.93
N THR A 259 -15.39 16.48 -10.21
CA THR A 259 -14.04 16.38 -10.73
C THR A 259 -13.50 17.77 -11.07
N VAL A 260 -12.19 17.84 -11.34
CA VAL A 260 -11.50 19.07 -11.68
C VAL A 260 -10.91 18.94 -13.08
N GLU A 261 -11.25 19.88 -13.95
CA GLU A 261 -10.85 19.92 -15.34
C GLU A 261 -9.90 21.09 -15.61
N GLY A 262 -8.66 20.77 -15.98
CA GLY A 262 -7.63 21.75 -16.31
C GLY A 262 -7.43 21.94 -17.82
N ARG A 263 -6.37 22.67 -18.18
CA ARG A 263 -5.98 22.86 -19.59
C ARG A 263 -5.32 21.62 -20.21
N VAL A 264 -4.70 20.77 -19.40
CA VAL A 264 -4.00 19.57 -19.86
C VAL A 264 -5.00 18.44 -20.10
N ARG A 265 -4.89 17.78 -21.26
CA ARG A 265 -5.69 16.60 -21.64
C ARG A 265 -4.78 15.36 -21.77
N PRO A 266 -5.27 14.14 -21.47
CA PRO A 266 -6.58 13.84 -20.89
C PRO A 266 -6.68 14.32 -19.44
N HIS A 267 -7.89 14.58 -18.96
CA HIS A 267 -8.12 15.01 -17.57
C HIS A 267 -7.81 13.89 -16.59
N ALA A 268 -7.37 14.24 -15.38
CA ALA A 268 -7.02 13.25 -14.35
C ALA A 268 -8.22 12.43 -13.87
N ARG A 269 -9.43 13.01 -13.80
CA ARG A 269 -10.68 12.34 -13.35
C ARG A 269 -10.71 11.89 -11.88
N HIS A 270 -9.88 12.47 -11.01
CA HIS A 270 -10.08 12.31 -9.56
C HIS A 270 -11.38 12.99 -9.09
N ILE A 271 -12.04 12.45 -8.07
CA ILE A 271 -13.33 12.90 -7.55
C ILE A 271 -13.20 13.35 -6.10
N TYR A 272 -13.61 14.58 -5.82
CA TYR A 272 -13.85 15.06 -4.46
C TYR A 272 -15.34 15.04 -4.17
N GLY A 273 -15.74 14.77 -2.94
CA GLY A 273 -17.15 14.87 -2.59
C GLY A 273 -17.46 14.84 -1.11
N TYR A 274 -18.74 15.05 -0.82
CA TYR A 274 -19.31 15.09 0.51
C TYR A 274 -20.60 14.26 0.55
N ARG A 275 -20.73 13.39 1.54
CA ARG A 275 -21.97 12.69 1.89
C ARG A 275 -22.51 13.21 3.22
N LEU A 276 -23.80 13.46 3.28
CA LEU A 276 -24.50 13.99 4.43
C LEU A 276 -25.52 12.94 4.89
N ALA A 277 -25.47 12.60 6.17
CA ALA A 277 -26.45 11.73 6.81
C ALA A 277 -27.05 12.45 8.03
N PRO A 278 -28.39 12.47 8.20
CA PRO A 278 -29.00 12.93 9.43
C PRO A 278 -28.44 12.18 10.64
N ALA A 279 -28.12 12.90 11.71
CA ALA A 279 -27.61 12.32 12.95
C ALA A 279 -28.20 13.07 14.16
N GLU A 280 -28.20 12.43 15.33
CA GLU A 280 -28.58 13.13 16.56
C GLU A 280 -27.66 14.33 16.79
N GLY A 281 -28.25 15.50 17.00
CA GLY A 281 -27.51 16.75 17.21
C GLY A 281 -27.02 17.46 15.95
N GLY A 282 -27.32 16.96 14.73
CA GLY A 282 -27.00 17.67 13.48
C GLY A 282 -26.91 16.77 12.25
N THR A 283 -25.83 16.93 11.49
CA THR A 283 -25.57 16.18 10.26
C THR A 283 -24.19 15.54 10.33
N LEU A 284 -24.10 14.23 10.14
CA LEU A 284 -22.83 13.56 9.93
C LEU A 284 -22.38 13.84 8.50
N VAL A 285 -21.26 14.56 8.36
CA VAL A 285 -20.70 14.95 7.06
C VAL A 285 -19.43 14.15 6.84
N THR A 286 -19.40 13.38 5.75
CA THR A 286 -18.24 12.61 5.29
C THR A 286 -17.66 13.26 4.05
N SER A 287 -16.43 13.78 4.14
CA SER A 287 -15.65 14.22 2.99
C SER A 287 -14.86 13.03 2.45
N TYR A 288 -14.92 12.80 1.14
CA TYR A 288 -14.15 11.75 0.47
C TYR A 288 -13.38 12.30 -0.71
N TYR A 289 -12.29 11.61 -1.02
CA TYR A 289 -11.46 11.89 -2.17
C TYR A 289 -11.03 10.57 -2.81
N ASP A 290 -11.34 10.42 -4.11
CA ASP A 290 -11.24 9.18 -4.88
C ASP A 290 -10.42 9.43 -6.15
N TRP A 291 -9.43 8.59 -6.40
CA TRP A 291 -8.60 8.64 -7.60
C TRP A 291 -8.51 7.28 -8.29
N SER A 292 -9.46 6.38 -8.02
CA SER A 292 -9.51 5.05 -8.62
C SER A 292 -9.65 5.07 -10.15
N GLU A 293 -10.29 6.11 -10.68
CA GLU A 293 -10.43 6.32 -12.13
C GLU A 293 -9.27 7.12 -12.76
N VAL A 294 -8.25 7.52 -11.98
CA VAL A 294 -7.11 8.27 -12.51
C VAL A 294 -6.22 7.36 -13.35
N GLY A 295 -5.89 7.81 -14.57
CA GLY A 295 -4.98 7.09 -15.47
C GLY A 295 -3.55 6.97 -14.91
N GLU A 296 -2.88 5.85 -15.23
CA GLU A 296 -1.50 5.57 -14.79
C GLU A 296 -0.49 6.66 -15.20
N GLU A 297 -0.74 7.37 -16.31
CA GLU A 297 0.09 8.51 -16.72
C GLU A 297 0.06 9.67 -15.72
N TRP A 298 -1.07 9.86 -15.02
CA TRP A 298 -1.24 10.87 -13.99
C TRP A 298 -0.70 10.41 -12.64
N LYS A 299 -0.92 9.14 -12.27
CA LYS A 299 -0.34 8.55 -11.05
C LYS A 299 1.19 8.56 -11.03
N LYS A 300 1.83 8.52 -12.22
CA LYS A 300 3.29 8.69 -12.36
C LYS A 300 3.80 10.13 -12.23
N ARG A 301 2.92 11.12 -12.40
CA ARG A 301 3.27 12.55 -12.41
C ARG A 301 2.96 13.25 -11.11
N LEU A 302 1.95 12.77 -10.38
CA LEU A 302 1.45 13.37 -9.17
C LEU A 302 1.38 12.33 -8.06
N THR A 303 1.68 12.75 -6.85
CA THR A 303 1.42 11.94 -5.66
C THR A 303 -0.05 12.06 -5.27
N PHE A 304 -0.70 10.92 -5.07
CA PHE A 304 -2.07 10.84 -4.57
C PHE A 304 -2.08 10.33 -3.12
N PRO A 305 -2.98 10.83 -2.25
CA PRO A 305 -3.93 11.89 -2.54
C PRO A 305 -3.26 13.26 -2.72
N VAL A 306 -3.66 14.01 -3.76
CA VAL A 306 -3.22 15.38 -4.01
C VAL A 306 -3.47 16.30 -2.81
N VAL A 307 -4.65 16.18 -2.18
CA VAL A 307 -4.96 16.90 -0.94
C VAL A 307 -4.79 15.93 0.23
N PRO A 308 -3.94 16.23 1.22
CA PRO A 308 -3.67 15.30 2.31
C PRO A 308 -4.91 15.08 3.19
N VAL A 309 -5.04 13.88 3.77
CA VAL A 309 -6.17 13.51 4.67
C VAL A 309 -6.32 14.49 5.84
N SER A 310 -5.21 15.04 6.33
CA SER A 310 -5.22 16.09 7.37
C SER A 310 -5.95 17.36 6.92
N ALA A 311 -5.80 17.77 5.66
CA ALA A 311 -6.52 18.91 5.09
C ALA A 311 -8.01 18.59 4.93
N LEU A 312 -8.40 17.41 4.45
CA LEU A 312 -9.83 17.01 4.41
C LEU A 312 -10.48 17.11 5.80
N LYS A 313 -9.79 16.63 6.84
CA LYS A 313 -10.26 16.71 8.23
C LYS A 313 -10.36 18.16 8.72
N ALA A 314 -9.37 18.99 8.39
CA ALA A 314 -9.37 20.41 8.74
C ALA A 314 -10.45 21.20 7.99
N THR A 315 -10.76 20.84 6.74
CA THR A 315 -11.86 21.40 5.93
C THR A 315 -13.21 21.16 6.59
N LEU A 316 -13.49 19.96 7.10
CA LEU A 316 -14.70 19.72 7.92
C LEU A 316 -14.71 20.56 9.22
N GLY A 317 -13.52 20.87 9.73
CA GLY A 317 -13.23 21.90 10.74
C GLY A 317 -13.79 23.27 10.41
N ILE A 318 -13.44 23.76 9.22
CA ILE A 318 -13.78 25.10 8.73
C ILE A 318 -15.25 25.14 8.30
N LEU A 319 -15.76 24.09 7.64
CA LEU A 319 -17.15 23.95 7.21
C LEU A 319 -18.12 24.18 8.37
N GLU A 320 -17.91 23.54 9.52
CA GLU A 320 -18.74 23.76 10.72
C GLU A 320 -18.80 25.24 11.12
N ARG A 321 -17.63 25.91 11.17
CA ARG A 321 -17.56 27.33 11.53
C ARG A 321 -18.21 28.23 10.48
N THR A 322 -18.07 27.88 9.21
CA THR A 322 -18.67 28.62 8.08
C THR A 322 -20.18 28.50 8.09
N VAL A 323 -20.73 27.29 8.29
CA VAL A 323 -22.17 27.07 8.42
C VAL A 323 -22.74 27.87 9.59
N ARG A 324 -22.07 27.84 10.76
CA ARG A 324 -22.50 28.64 11.92
C ARG A 324 -22.54 30.14 11.62
N ARG A 325 -21.49 30.70 10.99
CA ARG A 325 -21.44 32.13 10.62
C ARG A 325 -22.53 32.53 9.63
N ARG A 326 -22.80 31.69 8.61
CA ARG A 326 -23.85 31.96 7.62
C ARG A 326 -25.25 31.91 8.26
N GLY A 327 -25.47 31.04 9.25
CA GLY A 327 -26.72 30.96 10.02
C GLY A 327 -26.98 32.13 10.98
N GLU A 328 -25.94 32.84 11.43
CA GLU A 328 -26.05 33.98 12.36
C GLU A 328 -26.38 35.32 11.69
N THR A 329 -26.40 35.40 10.35
CA THR A 329 -26.68 36.65 9.62
C THR A 329 -28.21 36.88 9.49
N PRO A 330 -28.81 37.91 10.12
CA PRO A 330 -30.25 38.17 9.98
C PRO A 330 -30.57 38.64 8.55
N PRO A 331 -31.78 38.38 8.03
CA PRO A 331 -32.19 38.95 6.74
C PRO A 331 -32.15 40.47 6.81
N ARG A 332 -31.41 41.11 5.90
CA ARG A 332 -31.46 42.57 5.73
C ARG A 332 -32.89 42.95 5.33
N GLY A 333 -33.64 43.53 6.26
CA GLY A 333 -34.99 44.03 6.03
C GLY A 333 -35.04 45.00 4.84
N ARG A 334 -36.05 44.80 3.99
CA ARG A 334 -36.56 45.83 3.08
C ARG A 334 -37.78 46.47 3.71
#